data_AF-A0A123VFN7-F1
#
_entry.id   AF-A0A123VFN7-F1
#
_cell.length_a   1.000
_cell.length_b   1.000
_cell.length_c   1.000
_cell.angle_alpha   90.00
_cell.angle_beta   90.00
_cell.angle_gamma   90.00
#
_symmetry.space_group_name_H-M   'P 1'
#
loop_
_entity.id
_entity.type
_entity.pdbx_description
1 polymer ?
#
loop_
_entity_poly.entity_id
_entity_poly.type
_entity_poly.pdbx_seq_one_letter_code
_entity_poly.pdbx_strand_id
1 'polypeptide(L)'
;MVSIIAKYTYWLTEEGLLLIEGWARDGLTDKQIAHNIGIAEQTLNVWKKQFSSFSESLKRGKEVTDRIVENAMLKKIQGYDYWEVTEERILDTGQKKRHDNLQSLTEKEWNICLAYFGHRCAYCAKTENMTKDHLDPLQNGGELSFSNVVPACKSCNSSKKDNQWLSWYQKQDFYNHEKARKITDYTVFALGFPKSVGVDGELVVTKRVKKHVPADTTAMIFWLKNRKPDLWRDKREHDVSHSGAVSVNNPFDGLTTEELRKLVDDG
;
A
#
# COMPACT_ATOMS: atom_id res chain seq x y z
N MET A 1 20.44 -45.71 14.55
CA MET A 1 20.23 -44.71 15.61
C MET A 1 19.66 -43.46 14.97
N VAL A 2 18.35 -43.22 15.10
CA VAL A 2 17.78 -41.92 14.76
C VAL A 2 18.22 -40.98 15.89
N SER A 3 19.17 -40.08 15.59
CA SER A 3 19.49 -39.00 16.51
C SER A 3 18.22 -38.17 16.68
N ILE A 4 17.56 -38.30 17.84
CA ILE A 4 16.45 -37.44 18.22
C ILE A 4 17.07 -36.10 18.58
N ILE A 5 17.38 -35.32 17.55
CA ILE A 5 17.82 -33.95 17.70
C ILE A 5 16.67 -33.21 18.37
N ALA A 6 16.93 -32.63 19.55
CA ALA A 6 15.91 -31.90 20.27
C ALA A 6 15.39 -30.73 19.43
N LYS A 7 14.08 -30.51 19.42
CA LYS A 7 13.41 -29.53 18.55
C LYS A 7 13.97 -28.10 18.65
N TYR A 8 14.61 -27.72 19.75
CA TYR A 8 15.18 -26.38 19.95
C TYR A 8 16.50 -26.14 19.19
N THR A 9 17.21 -27.19 18.79
CA THR A 9 18.59 -27.10 18.27
C THR A 9 18.73 -26.18 17.06
N TYR A 10 17.83 -26.30 16.07
CA TYR A 10 17.77 -25.39 14.92
C TYR A 10 17.45 -23.95 15.34
N TRP A 11 16.55 -23.77 16.28
CA TRP A 11 16.12 -22.44 16.74
C TRP A 11 17.13 -21.72 17.64
N LEU A 12 18.24 -22.40 17.96
CA LEU A 12 19.40 -21.81 18.62
C LEU A 12 20.56 -21.53 17.64
N THR A 13 20.43 -21.88 16.35
CA THR A 13 21.40 -21.46 15.32
C THR A 13 21.18 -20.01 14.95
N GLU A 14 22.17 -19.41 14.29
CA GLU A 14 22.09 -18.03 13.80
C GLU A 14 20.87 -17.82 12.90
N GLU A 15 20.61 -18.75 11.98
CA GLU A 15 19.46 -18.68 11.05
C GLU A 15 18.13 -18.79 11.78
N GLY A 16 18.01 -19.72 12.74
CA GLY A 16 16.79 -19.88 13.54
C GLY A 16 16.50 -18.64 14.38
N LEU A 17 17.53 -18.05 15.01
CA LEU A 17 17.41 -16.83 15.79
C LEU A 17 17.05 -15.61 14.93
N LEU A 18 17.58 -15.52 13.71
CA LEU A 18 17.23 -14.46 12.74
C LEU A 18 15.76 -14.53 12.32
N LEU A 19 15.21 -15.73 12.09
CA LEU A 19 13.79 -15.90 11.78
C LEU A 19 12.89 -15.47 12.93
N ILE A 20 13.24 -15.87 14.15
CA ILE A 20 12.48 -15.51 15.37
C ILE A 20 12.50 -13.99 15.60
N GLU A 21 13.66 -13.36 15.43
CA GLU A 21 13.78 -11.91 15.51
C GLU A 21 12.93 -11.22 14.42
N GLY A 22 12.96 -11.74 13.18
CA GLY A 22 12.13 -11.25 12.08
C GLY A 22 10.65 -11.27 12.43
N TRP A 23 10.15 -12.41 12.90
CA TRP A 23 8.75 -12.53 13.33
C TRP A 23 8.39 -11.60 14.49
N ALA A 24 9.28 -11.43 15.46
CA ALA A 24 9.08 -10.48 16.55
C ALA A 24 9.01 -9.03 16.03
N ARG A 25 9.85 -8.67 15.05
CA ARG A 25 9.85 -7.36 14.38
C ARG A 25 8.56 -7.11 13.59
N ASP A 26 8.00 -8.15 12.98
CA ASP A 26 6.73 -8.09 12.27
C ASP A 26 5.51 -8.02 13.22
N GLY A 27 5.74 -8.05 14.53
CA GLY A 27 4.70 -7.90 15.55
C GLY A 27 3.96 -9.19 15.89
N LEU A 28 4.50 -10.37 15.55
CA LEU A 28 3.89 -11.64 15.92
C LEU A 28 3.90 -11.84 17.44
N THR A 29 2.79 -12.36 17.96
CA THR A 29 2.66 -12.77 19.36
C THR A 29 3.47 -14.04 19.64
N ASP A 30 3.87 -14.24 20.89
CA ASP A 30 4.57 -15.45 21.34
C ASP A 30 3.78 -16.74 20.96
N LYS A 31 2.44 -16.69 20.98
CA LYS A 31 1.57 -17.79 20.53
C LYS A 31 1.73 -18.10 19.03
N GLN A 32 1.77 -17.08 18.18
CA GLN A 32 1.96 -17.24 16.73
C GLN A 32 3.38 -17.72 16.41
N ILE A 33 4.38 -17.23 17.13
CA ILE A 33 5.77 -17.69 16.98
C ILE A 33 5.89 -19.18 17.37
N ALA A 34 5.26 -19.59 18.49
CA ALA A 34 5.23 -20.99 18.89
C ALA A 34 4.57 -21.89 17.83
N HIS A 35 3.48 -21.40 17.23
CA HIS A 35 2.80 -22.09 16.13
C HIS A 35 3.71 -22.28 14.91
N ASN A 36 4.42 -21.22 14.47
CA ASN A 36 5.35 -21.28 13.35
C ASN A 36 6.51 -22.25 13.59
N ILE A 37 6.96 -22.38 14.85
CA ILE A 37 8.00 -23.32 15.27
C ILE A 37 7.46 -24.77 15.36
N GLY A 38 6.14 -24.95 15.46
CA GLY A 38 5.51 -26.27 15.64
C GLY A 38 5.58 -26.78 17.09
N ILE A 39 5.51 -25.87 18.07
CA ILE A 39 5.49 -26.17 19.51
C ILE A 39 4.31 -25.50 20.22
N ALA A 40 4.02 -25.96 21.44
CA ALA A 40 3.06 -25.28 22.31
C ALA A 40 3.65 -23.96 22.84
N GLU A 41 2.79 -22.95 23.07
CA GLU A 41 3.19 -21.66 23.65
C GLU A 41 3.88 -21.82 25.01
N GLN A 42 3.45 -22.78 25.82
CA GLN A 42 4.11 -23.09 27.09
C GLN A 42 5.55 -23.58 26.90
N THR A 43 5.80 -24.39 25.86
CA THR A 43 7.16 -24.84 25.49
C THR A 43 8.03 -23.65 25.09
N LEU A 44 7.49 -22.72 24.32
CA LEU A 44 8.20 -21.49 23.95
C LEU A 44 8.58 -20.65 25.18
N ASN A 45 7.67 -20.53 26.16
CA ASN A 45 7.93 -19.82 27.42
C ASN A 45 9.02 -20.48 28.26
N VAL A 46 9.14 -21.81 28.22
CA VAL A 46 10.26 -22.53 28.83
C VAL A 46 11.56 -22.21 28.11
N TRP A 47 11.58 -22.25 26.77
CA TRP A 47 12.78 -21.96 25.97
C TRP A 47 13.30 -20.54 26.20
N LYS A 48 12.41 -19.55 26.28
CA LYS A 48 12.76 -18.15 26.62
C LYS A 48 13.47 -18.00 27.98
N LYS A 49 13.17 -18.88 28.94
CA LYS A 49 13.81 -18.89 30.26
C LYS A 49 15.14 -19.63 30.24
N GLN A 50 15.23 -20.69 29.45
CA GLN A 50 16.41 -21.58 29.40
C GLN A 50 17.52 -21.04 28.49
N PHE A 51 17.18 -20.32 27.42
CA PHE A 51 18.13 -19.89 26.40
C PHE A 51 18.11 -18.36 26.27
N SER A 52 19.17 -17.70 26.75
CA SER A 52 19.31 -16.25 26.70
C SER A 52 19.31 -15.71 25.26
N SER A 53 20.02 -16.37 24.34
CA SER A 53 20.09 -15.99 22.93
C SER A 53 18.71 -15.92 22.27
N PHE A 54 17.82 -16.86 22.59
CA PHE A 54 16.45 -16.90 22.10
C PHE A 54 15.63 -15.70 22.62
N SER A 55 15.75 -15.40 23.91
CA SER A 55 15.08 -14.27 24.56
C SER A 55 15.60 -12.92 24.05
N GLU A 56 16.91 -12.80 23.84
CA GLU A 56 17.56 -11.61 23.30
C GLU A 56 17.12 -11.31 21.86
N SER A 57 17.06 -12.33 21.00
CA SER A 57 16.56 -12.16 19.62
C SER A 57 15.10 -11.70 19.59
N LEU A 58 14.23 -12.24 20.44
CA LEU A 58 12.84 -11.75 20.58
C LEU A 58 12.78 -10.29 21.05
N LYS A 59 13.59 -9.91 22.04
CA LYS A 59 13.64 -8.53 22.55
C LYS A 59 14.12 -7.56 21.47
N ARG A 60 15.21 -7.90 20.76
CA ARG A 60 15.78 -7.08 19.68
C ARG A 60 14.76 -6.84 18.56
N GLY A 61 14.00 -7.87 18.18
CA GLY A 61 12.92 -7.72 17.21
C GLY A 61 11.81 -6.78 17.70
N LYS A 62 11.35 -6.96 18.94
CA LYS A 62 10.28 -6.15 19.56
C LYS A 62 10.65 -4.67 19.71
N GLU A 63 11.91 -4.35 20.01
CA GLU A 63 12.33 -2.94 20.14
C GLU A 63 12.13 -2.12 18.87
N VAL A 64 12.28 -2.73 17.69
CA VAL A 64 12.07 -2.03 16.41
C VAL A 64 10.59 -1.70 16.23
N THR A 65 9.71 -2.66 16.50
CA THR A 65 8.26 -2.47 16.47
C THR A 65 7.81 -1.43 17.49
N ASP A 66 8.35 -1.49 18.72
CA ASP A 66 8.07 -0.52 19.77
C ASP A 66 8.47 0.88 19.31
N ARG A 67 9.69 1.07 18.76
CA ARG A 67 10.12 2.37 18.20
C ARG A 67 9.20 2.88 17.09
N ILE A 68 8.69 2.00 16.23
CA ILE A 68 7.74 2.37 15.16
C ILE A 68 6.42 2.87 15.77
N VAL A 69 5.87 2.13 16.73
CA VAL A 69 4.64 2.50 17.45
C VAL A 69 4.84 3.79 18.22
N GLU A 70 5.96 3.96 18.92
CA GLU A 70 6.33 5.18 19.63
C GLU A 70 6.41 6.38 18.66
N ASN A 71 7.05 6.23 17.50
CA ASN A 71 7.15 7.29 16.50
C ASN A 71 5.79 7.65 15.90
N ALA A 72 4.93 6.65 15.62
CA ALA A 72 3.58 6.88 15.13
C ALA A 72 2.73 7.61 16.19
N MET A 73 2.85 7.19 17.45
CA MET A 73 2.17 7.81 18.59
C MET A 73 2.67 9.23 18.82
N LEU A 74 3.97 9.48 18.70
CA LEU A 74 4.57 10.81 18.82
C LEU A 74 4.08 11.75 17.72
N LYS A 75 3.98 11.29 16.47
CA LYS A 75 3.36 12.06 15.38
C LYS A 75 1.93 12.45 15.73
N LYS A 76 1.14 11.52 16.29
CA LYS A 76 -0.23 11.79 16.74
C LYS A 76 -0.28 12.81 17.88
N ILE A 77 0.63 12.71 18.84
CA ILE A 77 0.77 13.62 19.99
C ILE A 77 1.10 15.05 19.54
N GLN A 78 1.98 15.22 18.55
CA GLN A 78 2.41 16.54 18.09
C GLN A 78 1.41 17.18 17.12
N GLY A 79 0.55 16.37 16.49
CA GLY A 79 -0.16 16.77 15.29
C GLY A 79 0.80 16.79 14.09
N TYR A 80 0.26 16.66 12.89
CA TYR A 80 1.07 16.67 11.67
C TYR A 80 0.26 17.13 10.46
N ASP A 81 0.98 17.70 9.50
CA ASP A 81 0.44 18.00 8.18
C ASP A 81 0.71 16.82 7.24
N TYR A 82 -0.25 16.49 6.39
CA TYR A 82 -0.08 15.53 5.31
C TYR A 82 -0.77 16.01 4.04
N TRP A 83 -0.28 15.54 2.89
CA TRP A 83 -0.94 15.76 1.62
C TRP A 83 -1.89 14.61 1.37
N GLU A 84 -3.18 14.90 1.32
CA GLU A 84 -4.14 13.98 0.74
C GLU A 84 -4.10 14.12 -0.77
N VAL A 85 -3.83 13.01 -1.42
CA VAL A 85 -3.75 12.90 -2.88
C VAL A 85 -5.00 12.18 -3.35
N THR A 86 -5.82 12.85 -4.15
CA THR A 86 -6.91 12.20 -4.87
C THR A 86 -6.39 11.84 -6.23
N GLU A 87 -6.48 10.55 -6.55
CA GLU A 87 -6.13 10.04 -7.85
C GLU A 87 -7.41 9.57 -8.55
N GLU A 88 -7.65 10.06 -9.76
CA GLU A 88 -8.83 9.71 -10.54
C GLU A 88 -8.40 9.09 -11.87
N ARG A 89 -9.22 8.14 -12.34
CA ARG A 89 -9.08 7.59 -13.69
C ARG A 89 -9.59 8.61 -14.69
N ILE A 90 -8.70 9.17 -15.49
CA ILE A 90 -9.08 9.98 -16.64
C ILE A 90 -9.50 9.02 -17.75
N LEU A 91 -10.82 8.82 -17.92
CA LEU A 91 -11.37 8.08 -19.06
C LEU A 91 -11.49 9.04 -20.24
N ASP A 92 -10.68 8.83 -21.27
CA ASP A 92 -10.79 9.63 -22.50
C ASP A 92 -12.12 9.33 -23.22
N THR A 93 -12.82 10.41 -23.56
CA THR A 93 -14.17 10.41 -24.12
C THR A 93 -14.09 10.61 -25.62
N GLY A 94 -14.03 9.53 -26.39
CA GLY A 94 -14.09 9.64 -27.85
C GLY A 94 -13.95 8.32 -28.58
N GLN A 95 -15.10 7.72 -28.94
CA GLN A 95 -15.26 6.47 -29.72
C GLN A 95 -15.24 5.15 -28.93
N LYS A 96 -16.13 5.03 -27.94
CA LYS A 96 -16.67 3.72 -27.59
C LYS A 96 -17.60 3.24 -28.71
N LYS A 97 -17.09 2.33 -29.56
CA LYS A 97 -17.79 1.17 -30.15
C LYS A 97 -16.93 0.63 -31.31
N ARG A 98 -16.11 -0.39 -31.04
CA ARG A 98 -15.77 -1.52 -31.94
C ARG A 98 -14.57 -2.39 -31.53
N HIS A 99 -13.94 -2.20 -30.37
CA HIS A 99 -12.84 -3.08 -29.97
C HIS A 99 -13.00 -3.64 -28.56
N ASP A 100 -12.90 -4.97 -28.47
CA ASP A 100 -12.52 -5.70 -27.27
C ASP A 100 -11.08 -5.34 -26.92
N ASN A 101 -10.91 -4.63 -25.81
CA ASN A 101 -9.79 -4.70 -24.85
C ASN A 101 -8.32 -4.82 -25.32
N LEU A 102 -7.92 -4.36 -26.51
CA LEU A 102 -6.49 -4.18 -26.84
C LEU A 102 -6.20 -2.76 -27.34
N GLN A 103 -5.54 -1.99 -26.44
CA GLN A 103 -4.72 -0.78 -26.61
C GLN A 103 -5.28 0.37 -27.47
N SER A 104 -5.55 1.50 -26.80
CA SER A 104 -6.03 2.76 -27.40
C SER A 104 -4.92 3.82 -27.44
N LEU A 105 -4.59 4.32 -28.64
CA LEU A 105 -3.75 5.51 -28.85
C LEU A 105 -4.21 6.68 -27.97
N THR A 106 -3.33 7.19 -27.10
CA THR A 106 -3.60 8.30 -26.17
C THR A 106 -3.67 9.66 -26.87
N GLU A 107 -4.32 10.65 -26.25
CA GLU A 107 -4.35 12.03 -26.75
C GLU A 107 -2.95 12.65 -26.87
N LYS A 108 -2.05 12.33 -25.93
CA LYS A 108 -0.66 12.80 -25.93
C LYS A 108 0.12 12.24 -27.12
N GLU A 109 0.02 10.93 -27.38
CA GLU A 109 0.64 10.29 -28.54
C GLU A 109 0.09 10.88 -29.84
N TRP A 110 -1.24 11.13 -29.90
CA TRP A 110 -1.85 11.77 -31.05
C TRP A 110 -1.34 13.20 -31.28
N ASN A 111 -1.17 14.00 -30.23
CA ASN A 111 -0.60 15.34 -30.35
C ASN A 111 0.86 15.34 -30.79
N ILE A 112 1.67 14.38 -30.32
CA ILE A 112 3.05 14.18 -30.79
C ILE A 112 3.06 13.82 -32.28
N CYS A 113 2.17 12.92 -32.70
CA CYS A 113 1.99 12.53 -34.09
C CYS A 113 1.66 13.76 -34.96
N LEU A 114 0.65 14.57 -34.58
CA LEU A 114 0.30 15.81 -35.28
C LEU A 114 1.48 16.78 -35.36
N ALA A 115 2.21 16.98 -34.26
CA ALA A 115 3.36 17.87 -34.21
C ALA A 115 4.49 17.39 -35.16
N TYR A 116 4.80 16.09 -35.18
CA TYR A 116 5.83 15.51 -36.05
C TYR A 116 5.56 15.78 -37.54
N PHE A 117 4.29 15.70 -37.94
CA PHE A 117 3.86 16.00 -39.31
C PHE A 117 3.52 17.48 -39.54
N GLY A 118 3.73 18.35 -38.55
CA GLY A 118 3.48 19.80 -38.68
C GLY A 118 2.00 20.13 -38.89
N HIS A 119 1.10 19.36 -38.25
CA HIS A 119 -0.36 19.47 -38.36
C HIS A 119 -0.88 19.33 -39.80
N ARG A 120 -0.19 18.50 -40.59
CA ARG A 120 -0.51 18.24 -42.00
C ARG A 120 -0.67 16.75 -42.26
N CYS A 121 -1.42 16.43 -43.31
CA CYS A 121 -1.62 15.08 -43.78
C CYS A 121 -0.27 14.47 -44.18
N ALA A 122 0.07 13.32 -43.62
CA ALA A 122 1.31 12.61 -43.87
C ALA A 122 1.55 12.32 -45.36
N TYR A 123 0.47 12.14 -46.13
CA TYR A 123 0.53 11.87 -47.57
C TYR A 123 0.51 13.17 -48.39
N CYS A 124 -0.61 13.90 -48.40
CA CYS A 124 -0.83 15.01 -49.31
C CYS A 124 -0.44 16.39 -48.75
N ALA A 125 -0.04 16.49 -47.48
CA ALA A 125 0.33 17.73 -46.77
C ALA A 125 -0.78 18.80 -46.59
N LYS A 126 -2.04 18.47 -46.89
CA LYS A 126 -3.21 19.33 -46.56
C LYS A 126 -3.40 19.41 -45.04
N THR A 127 -3.91 20.55 -44.56
CA THR A 127 -4.14 20.83 -43.13
C THR A 127 -5.57 20.57 -42.67
N GLU A 128 -6.50 20.36 -43.60
CA GLU A 128 -7.93 20.28 -43.30
C GLU A 128 -8.40 18.84 -43.06
N ASN A 129 -9.43 18.69 -42.21
CA ASN A 129 -10.14 17.44 -41.97
C ASN A 129 -9.22 16.28 -41.58
N MET A 130 -8.34 16.51 -40.61
CA MET A 130 -7.38 15.53 -40.13
C MET A 130 -8.06 14.37 -39.40
N THR A 131 -7.65 13.16 -39.74
CA THR A 131 -8.15 11.91 -39.17
C THR A 131 -6.97 10.99 -38.83
N LYS A 132 -7.21 10.00 -37.97
CA LYS A 132 -6.25 8.95 -37.62
C LYS A 132 -6.32 7.86 -38.69
N ASP A 133 -5.25 7.67 -39.46
CA ASP A 133 -5.13 6.61 -40.47
C ASP A 133 -4.11 5.56 -40.04
N HIS A 134 -4.43 4.29 -40.30
CA HIS A 134 -3.58 3.16 -39.94
C HIS A 134 -2.64 2.83 -41.09
N LEU A 135 -1.33 2.74 -40.84
CA LEU A 135 -0.36 2.42 -41.89
C LEU A 135 -0.56 1.01 -42.42
N ASP A 136 -0.57 0.03 -41.51
CA ASP A 136 -0.88 -1.36 -41.80
C ASP A 136 -2.34 -1.68 -41.41
N PRO A 137 -3.14 -2.22 -42.35
CA PRO A 137 -4.54 -2.53 -42.11
C PRO A 137 -4.73 -3.56 -40.99
N LEU A 138 -5.81 -3.39 -40.22
CA LEU A 138 -6.21 -4.32 -39.14
C LEU A 138 -6.34 -5.78 -39.63
N GLN A 139 -6.77 -5.98 -40.88
CA GLN A 139 -6.93 -7.31 -41.50
C GLN A 139 -5.61 -8.09 -41.66
N ASN A 140 -4.46 -7.39 -41.61
CA ASN A 140 -3.13 -7.99 -41.68
C ASN A 140 -2.38 -7.95 -40.32
N GLY A 141 -3.11 -7.79 -39.21
CA GLY A 141 -2.52 -7.78 -37.87
C GLY A 141 -1.93 -6.43 -37.44
N GLY A 142 -2.26 -5.33 -38.12
CA GLY A 142 -1.88 -3.99 -37.66
C GLY A 142 -2.61 -3.62 -36.37
N GLU A 143 -1.90 -3.44 -35.27
CA GLU A 143 -2.47 -2.96 -34.01
C GLU A 143 -2.81 -1.46 -34.08
N LEU A 144 -3.79 -0.97 -33.30
CA LEU A 144 -4.02 0.47 -33.08
C LEU A 144 -2.95 1.01 -32.13
N SER A 145 -1.71 1.11 -32.62
CA SER A 145 -0.56 1.55 -31.83
C SER A 145 0.00 2.87 -32.36
N PHE A 146 0.72 3.58 -31.49
CA PHE A 146 1.36 4.86 -31.84
C PHE A 146 2.24 4.77 -33.09
N SER A 147 2.93 3.63 -33.29
CA SER A 147 3.75 3.35 -34.46
C SER A 147 2.97 2.97 -35.71
N ASN A 148 1.67 2.66 -35.60
CA ASN A 148 0.82 2.29 -36.73
C ASN A 148 -0.17 3.40 -37.13
N VAL A 149 -0.18 4.56 -36.48
CA VAL A 149 -1.11 5.66 -36.80
C VAL A 149 -0.39 6.91 -37.29
N VAL A 150 -0.89 7.49 -38.39
CA VAL A 150 -0.43 8.78 -38.95
C VAL A 150 -1.61 9.74 -39.18
N PRO A 151 -1.35 11.06 -39.24
CA PRO A 151 -2.40 12.02 -39.54
C PRO A 151 -2.68 12.02 -41.04
N ALA A 152 -3.94 11.78 -41.42
CA ALA A 152 -4.37 11.81 -42.80
C ALA A 152 -5.65 12.64 -42.96
N CYS A 153 -5.72 13.44 -44.02
CA CYS A 153 -6.98 14.10 -44.38
C CYS A 153 -8.04 13.05 -44.77
N LYS A 154 -9.32 13.37 -44.56
CA LYS A 154 -10.45 12.49 -44.86
C LYS A 154 -10.41 11.87 -46.27
N SER A 155 -9.97 12.62 -47.29
CA SER A 155 -9.87 12.11 -48.66
C SER A 155 -8.79 11.04 -48.83
N CYS A 156 -7.61 11.25 -48.24
CA CYS A 156 -6.51 10.27 -48.30
C CYS A 156 -6.87 9.01 -47.52
N ASN A 157 -7.36 9.16 -46.28
CA ASN A 157 -7.77 8.04 -45.45
C ASN A 157 -8.87 7.20 -46.15
N SER A 158 -9.91 7.87 -46.68
CA SER A 158 -10.99 7.21 -47.42
C SER A 158 -10.56 6.59 -48.76
N SER A 159 -9.51 7.10 -49.40
CA SER A 159 -8.97 6.52 -50.65
C SER A 159 -8.11 5.30 -50.35
N LYS A 160 -7.30 5.35 -49.28
CA LYS A 160 -6.47 4.24 -48.82
C LYS A 160 -7.33 3.06 -48.32
N LYS A 161 -8.34 3.32 -47.47
CA LYS A 161 -9.16 2.27 -46.83
C LYS A 161 -8.27 1.19 -46.20
N ASP A 162 -8.49 -0.06 -46.59
CA ASP A 162 -7.80 -1.26 -46.11
C ASP A 162 -6.54 -1.60 -46.92
N ASN A 163 -6.06 -0.71 -47.80
CA ASN A 163 -4.80 -0.93 -48.51
C ASN A 163 -3.60 -0.67 -47.60
N GLN A 164 -2.52 -1.42 -47.83
CA GLN A 164 -1.22 -1.16 -47.21
C GLN A 164 -0.69 0.21 -47.67
N TRP A 165 -0.31 1.08 -46.72
CA TRP A 165 -0.08 2.51 -46.97
C TRP A 165 0.93 2.80 -48.08
N LEU A 166 2.06 2.09 -48.13
CA LEU A 166 3.13 2.35 -49.08
C LEU A 166 2.71 1.93 -50.49
N SER A 167 2.11 0.73 -50.60
CA SER A 167 1.59 0.19 -51.86
C SER A 167 0.49 1.07 -52.47
N TRP A 168 -0.35 1.68 -51.63
CA TRP A 168 -1.37 2.63 -52.05
C TRP A 168 -0.75 3.98 -52.41
N TYR A 169 0.16 4.49 -51.57
CA TYR A 169 0.73 5.81 -51.73
C TYR A 169 1.59 5.91 -53.00
N GLN A 170 2.35 4.86 -53.33
CA GLN A 170 3.15 4.78 -54.57
C GLN A 170 2.33 4.86 -55.86
N LYS A 171 1.02 4.57 -55.79
CA LYS A 171 0.09 4.64 -56.94
C LYS A 171 -0.58 6.01 -57.09
N GLN A 172 -0.34 6.95 -56.17
CA GLN A 172 -0.97 8.26 -56.21
C GLN A 172 -0.16 9.25 -57.04
N ASP A 173 -0.84 10.13 -57.77
CA ASP A 173 -0.19 11.19 -58.57
C ASP A 173 0.62 12.18 -57.71
N PHE A 174 0.28 12.28 -56.41
CA PHE A 174 0.96 13.12 -55.42
C PHE A 174 1.97 12.34 -54.57
N TYR A 175 2.39 11.15 -55.01
CA TYR A 175 3.43 10.38 -54.35
C TYR A 175 4.72 11.21 -54.22
N ASN A 176 5.32 11.15 -53.04
CA ASN A 176 6.58 11.80 -52.76
C ASN A 176 7.43 10.88 -51.87
N HIS A 177 8.60 10.52 -52.37
CA HIS A 177 9.50 9.60 -51.69
C HIS A 177 10.03 10.14 -50.35
N GLU A 178 10.24 11.45 -50.23
CA GLU A 178 10.67 12.07 -48.96
C GLU A 178 9.57 11.99 -47.90
N LYS A 179 8.30 12.14 -48.28
CA LYS A 179 7.17 11.96 -47.37
C LYS A 179 7.01 10.49 -46.96
N ALA A 180 7.19 9.57 -47.89
CA ALA A 180 7.19 8.13 -47.57
C ALA A 180 8.31 7.80 -46.57
N ARG A 181 9.52 8.33 -46.80
CA ARG A 181 10.63 8.22 -45.85
C ARG A 181 10.29 8.86 -44.51
N LYS A 182 9.67 10.05 -44.48
CA LYS A 182 9.26 10.69 -43.23
C LYS A 182 8.25 9.86 -42.43
N ILE A 183 7.35 9.13 -43.11
CA ILE A 183 6.44 8.17 -42.47
C ILE A 183 7.24 7.00 -41.87
N THR A 184 8.20 6.43 -42.60
CA THR A 184 9.09 5.39 -42.06
C THR A 184 9.95 5.88 -40.89
N ASP A 185 10.49 7.09 -40.97
CA ASP A 185 11.26 7.70 -39.88
C ASP A 185 10.37 7.91 -38.65
N TYR A 186 9.10 8.30 -38.86
CA TYR A 186 8.10 8.39 -37.79
C TYR A 186 7.82 7.04 -37.14
N THR A 187 7.65 5.95 -37.92
CA THR A 187 7.38 4.64 -37.32
C THR A 187 8.54 4.17 -36.46
N VAL A 188 9.78 4.38 -36.91
CA VAL A 188 11.00 4.11 -36.12
C VAL A 188 11.04 4.96 -34.86
N PHE A 189 10.76 6.26 -34.98
CA PHE A 189 10.66 7.17 -33.83
C PHE A 189 9.61 6.72 -32.82
N ALA A 190 8.42 6.34 -33.28
CA ALA A 190 7.32 5.88 -32.44
C ALA A 190 7.60 4.52 -31.78
N LEU A 191 8.31 3.60 -32.48
CA LEU A 191 8.79 2.34 -31.90
C LEU A 191 9.90 2.54 -30.86
N GLY A 192 10.73 3.57 -31.04
CA GLY A 192 11.77 3.97 -30.10
C GLY A 192 11.27 4.81 -28.92
N PHE A 193 9.99 5.20 -28.92
CA PHE A 193 9.40 5.91 -27.80
C PHE A 193 9.31 4.94 -26.62
N PRO A 194 9.85 5.28 -25.43
CA PRO A 194 9.67 4.43 -24.27
C PRO A 194 8.17 4.30 -24.05
N LYS A 195 7.65 3.07 -24.23
CA LYS A 195 6.27 2.76 -23.84
C LYS A 195 6.15 3.26 -22.41
N SER A 196 5.30 4.26 -22.18
CA SER A 196 4.99 4.69 -20.83
C SER A 196 4.58 3.42 -20.10
N VAL A 197 5.37 3.01 -19.12
CA VAL A 197 4.98 1.99 -18.17
C VAL A 197 3.71 2.54 -17.53
N GLY A 198 2.55 2.08 -17.99
CA GLY A 198 1.25 2.68 -17.68
C GLY A 198 0.23 2.59 -18.81
N VAL A 199 0.02 1.41 -19.38
CA VAL A 199 -1.17 1.13 -20.20
C VAL A 199 -2.06 0.21 -19.38
N ASP A 200 -2.94 0.84 -18.58
CA ASP A 200 -4.27 0.39 -18.14
C ASP A 200 -4.69 1.17 -16.88
N GLY A 201 -5.56 2.17 -17.04
CA GLY A 201 -6.29 2.77 -15.92
C GLY A 201 -5.45 3.41 -14.81
N GLU A 202 -4.32 4.03 -15.17
CA GLU A 202 -3.44 4.71 -14.21
C GLU A 202 -4.19 5.85 -13.52
N LEU A 203 -4.13 5.79 -12.20
CA LEU A 203 -4.67 6.78 -11.29
C LEU A 203 -3.81 8.04 -11.42
N VAL A 204 -4.31 9.07 -12.11
CA VAL A 204 -3.62 10.35 -12.21
C VAL A 204 -3.98 11.17 -11.00
N VAL A 205 -2.98 11.72 -10.32
CA VAL A 205 -3.19 12.68 -9.23
C VAL A 205 -3.95 13.91 -9.76
N THR A 206 -5.25 14.00 -9.50
CA THR A 206 -6.08 15.14 -9.93
C THR A 206 -6.14 16.23 -8.88
N LYS A 207 -5.96 15.89 -7.61
CA LYS A 207 -6.02 16.85 -6.50
C LYS A 207 -4.98 16.55 -5.45
N ARG A 208 -4.29 17.59 -4.98
CA ARG A 208 -3.45 17.56 -3.78
C ARG A 208 -3.99 18.57 -2.78
N VAL A 209 -4.44 18.09 -1.62
CA VAL A 209 -4.95 18.96 -0.54
C VAL A 209 -4.05 18.77 0.68
N LYS A 210 -3.49 19.88 1.19
CA LYS A 210 -2.77 19.85 2.47
C LYS A 210 -3.82 19.78 3.59
N LYS A 211 -3.77 18.73 4.40
CA LYS A 211 -4.62 18.56 5.59
C LYS A 211 -3.76 18.60 6.85
N HIS A 212 -4.31 19.19 7.90
CA HIS A 212 -3.70 19.23 9.23
C HIS A 212 -4.44 18.26 10.16
N VAL A 213 -3.70 17.39 10.84
CA VAL A 213 -4.20 16.56 11.94
C VAL A 213 -3.76 17.23 13.24
N PRO A 214 -4.70 17.69 14.09
CA PRO A 214 -4.34 18.27 15.38
C PRO A 214 -3.75 17.19 16.31
N ALA A 215 -3.01 17.65 17.31
CA ALA A 215 -2.51 16.80 18.38
C ALA A 215 -3.63 15.99 19.06
N ASP A 216 -3.41 14.69 19.27
CA ASP A 216 -4.31 13.81 20.00
C ASP A 216 -3.99 13.82 21.50
N THR A 217 -4.80 14.54 22.26
CA THR A 217 -4.68 14.66 23.72
C THR A 217 -4.87 13.33 24.45
N THR A 218 -5.63 12.39 23.89
CA THR A 218 -5.81 11.05 24.48
C THR A 218 -4.53 10.25 24.37
N ALA A 219 -3.88 10.28 23.20
CA ALA A 219 -2.57 9.67 23.02
C ALA A 219 -1.54 10.29 23.98
N MET A 220 -1.56 11.61 24.19
CA MET A 220 -0.70 12.29 25.17
C MET A 220 -0.91 11.76 26.59
N ILE A 221 -2.17 11.63 27.02
CA ILE A 221 -2.52 11.12 28.36
C ILE A 221 -2.02 9.67 28.53
N PHE A 222 -2.29 8.79 27.57
CA PHE A 222 -1.83 7.40 27.63
C PHE A 222 -0.30 7.30 27.66
N TRP A 223 0.39 8.10 26.85
CA TRP A 223 1.85 8.17 26.85
C TRP A 223 2.43 8.57 28.20
N LEU A 224 1.89 9.63 28.79
CA LEU A 224 2.32 10.12 30.10
C LEU A 224 2.03 9.10 31.20
N LYS A 225 0.88 8.41 31.16
CA LYS A 225 0.54 7.32 32.09
C LYS A 225 1.49 6.13 32.01
N ASN A 226 2.00 5.79 30.82
CA ASN A 226 2.91 4.67 30.63
C ASN A 226 4.38 5.03 30.95
N ARG A 227 4.84 6.24 30.62
CA ARG A 227 6.25 6.65 30.83
C ARG A 227 6.53 7.39 32.13
N LYS A 228 5.52 8.01 32.73
CA LYS A 228 5.62 8.70 34.04
C LYS A 228 4.44 8.30 34.93
N PRO A 229 4.28 7.01 35.23
CA PRO A 229 3.13 6.50 35.97
C PRO A 229 2.98 7.17 37.35
N ASP A 230 4.09 7.48 38.03
CA ASP A 230 4.06 8.09 39.37
C ASP A 230 3.40 9.48 39.41
N LEU A 231 3.42 10.20 38.27
CA LEU A 231 2.89 11.56 38.16
C LEU A 231 1.51 11.61 37.49
N TRP A 232 1.20 10.64 36.62
CA TRP A 232 0.06 10.73 35.69
C TRP A 232 -0.91 9.57 35.74
N ARG A 233 -0.56 8.45 36.41
CA ARG A 233 -1.52 7.38 36.65
C ARG A 233 -2.54 7.90 37.65
N ASP A 234 -3.82 7.66 37.38
CA ASP A 234 -4.89 8.09 38.29
C ASP A 234 -4.75 7.27 39.58
N LYS A 235 -4.01 7.78 40.58
CA LYS A 235 -3.95 7.17 41.91
C LYS A 235 -5.35 7.28 42.52
N ARG A 236 -5.97 6.13 42.77
CA ARG A 236 -6.67 5.90 44.03
C ARG A 236 -6.00 4.73 44.72
N GLU A 237 -4.80 4.98 45.23
CA GLU A 237 -4.46 4.35 46.50
C GLU A 237 -5.40 5.03 47.50
N HIS A 238 -6.44 4.32 47.94
CA HIS A 238 -6.87 4.58 49.30
C HIS A 238 -5.64 4.30 50.14
N ASP A 239 -4.96 5.35 50.59
CA ASP A 239 -4.15 5.29 51.79
C ASP A 239 -5.10 4.88 52.90
N VAL A 240 -5.36 3.58 53.01
CA VAL A 240 -5.74 2.98 54.28
C VAL A 240 -4.46 2.97 55.10
N SER A 241 -4.02 4.16 55.49
CA SER A 241 -3.29 4.31 56.73
C SER A 241 -4.20 3.69 57.79
N HIS A 242 -3.75 2.58 58.38
CA HIS A 242 -4.35 2.00 59.58
C HIS A 242 -4.10 2.93 60.77
N SER A 243 -4.55 4.18 60.69
CA SER A 243 -4.56 5.15 61.80
C SER A 243 -5.97 5.60 62.16
N GLY A 244 -7.00 5.01 61.57
CA GLY A 244 -8.36 5.08 62.08
C GLY A 244 -8.71 3.74 62.71
N ALA A 245 -8.86 3.70 64.03
CA ALA A 245 -9.46 2.56 64.70
C ALA A 245 -10.81 2.27 64.03
N VAL A 246 -10.92 1.13 63.35
CA VAL A 246 -12.21 0.65 62.89
C VAL A 246 -12.98 0.28 64.16
N SER A 247 -13.88 1.16 64.61
CA SER A 247 -14.83 0.84 65.66
C SER A 247 -15.78 -0.20 65.11
N VAL A 248 -15.43 -1.48 65.27
CA VAL A 248 -16.36 -2.57 65.07
C VAL A 248 -17.35 -2.47 66.23
N ASN A 249 -18.54 -1.92 65.95
CA ASN A 249 -19.60 -1.86 66.93
C ASN A 249 -20.17 -3.28 67.07
N ASN A 250 -19.52 -4.08 67.91
CA ASN A 250 -19.96 -5.42 68.26
C ASN A 250 -21.16 -5.26 69.21
N PRO A 251 -22.40 -5.59 68.78
CA PRO A 251 -23.59 -5.42 69.60
C PRO A 251 -23.59 -6.28 70.88
N PHE A 252 -22.63 -7.21 70.97
CA PHE A 252 -22.49 -8.14 72.08
C PHE A 252 -21.27 -7.84 72.97
N ASP A 253 -20.61 -6.70 72.75
CA ASP A 253 -19.48 -6.27 73.57
C ASP A 253 -19.97 -5.95 74.99
N GLY A 254 -19.44 -6.67 75.99
CA GLY A 254 -19.82 -6.52 77.40
C GLY A 254 -20.84 -7.51 77.95
N LEU A 255 -21.38 -8.43 77.14
CA LEU A 255 -22.21 -9.52 77.63
C LEU A 255 -21.35 -10.67 78.17
N THR A 256 -21.78 -11.23 79.31
CA THR A 256 -21.17 -12.44 79.86
C THR A 256 -21.57 -13.68 79.08
N THR A 257 -20.76 -14.73 79.16
CA THR A 257 -21.03 -16.03 78.53
C THR A 257 -22.40 -16.60 78.87
N GLU A 258 -22.88 -16.36 80.09
CA GLU A 258 -24.18 -16.78 80.58
C GLU A 258 -25.34 -15.99 79.94
N GLU A 259 -25.15 -14.70 79.66
CA GLU A 259 -26.15 -13.85 78.98
C GLU A 259 -26.23 -14.16 77.49
N LEU A 260 -25.09 -14.47 76.85
CA LEU A 260 -25.05 -14.94 75.46
C LEU A 260 -25.76 -16.28 75.29
N ARG A 261 -25.66 -17.20 76.27
CA ARG A 261 -26.38 -18.48 76.25
C ARG A 261 -27.90 -18.31 76.33
N LYS A 262 -28.39 -17.42 77.19
CA LYS A 262 -29.83 -17.12 77.28
C LYS A 262 -30.41 -16.56 75.99
N LEU A 263 -29.66 -15.71 75.29
CA LEU A 263 -30.08 -15.15 73.99
C LEU A 263 -30.17 -16.19 72.86
N VAL A 264 -29.49 -17.33 73.00
CA VAL A 264 -29.55 -18.44 72.04
C VAL A 264 -30.69 -19.40 72.38
N ASP A 265 -31.05 -19.55 73.66
CA ASP A 265 -32.12 -20.45 74.10
C ASP A 265 -33.54 -19.85 73.96
N ASP A 266 -33.67 -18.51 73.95
CA ASP A 266 -34.96 -17.80 73.77
C ASP A 266 -35.26 -17.42 72.28
N GLY A 267 -34.46 -17.93 71.33
CA GLY A 267 -34.51 -17.59 69.88
C GLY A 267 -35.16 -18.63 68.98
#